data_AF-A0A7C3ND39-F1
#
_entry.id   AF-A0A7C3ND39-F1
#
_cell.length_a   1.000
_cell.length_b   1.000
_cell.length_c   1.000
_cell.angle_alpha   90.00
_cell.angle_beta   90.00
_cell.angle_gamma   90.00
#
_symmetry.space_group_name_H-M   'P 1'
#
loop_
_entity.id
_entity.type
_entity.pdbx_description
1 polymer ?
#
loop_
_entity_poly.entity_id
_entity_poly.type
_entity_poly.pdbx_seq_one_letter_code
_entity_poly.pdbx_strand_id
1 'polypeptide(L)'
;MMRRFVPFFLIAGLALLITACVQAPAAEQKPTIKLVQNPWSASELNVNVAKIILEEKMGYPVEIVTLDESAQWAAIGSGDAHASLEVWPSGHADNIAQYIDEQKVVENGGPLGPIGKIGWYIPTYMVEEHPELATYEGFKDPANTALFATAETGDKGQFLAAAPGYVQYDADIIKNLELPLEVVSTGSEEAILSAVA
;
A
#
# COMPACT_ATOMS: atom_id res chain seq x y z
N MET A 1 -50.01 69.77 -68.00
CA MET A 1 -49.60 69.92 -66.58
C MET A 1 -50.02 68.63 -65.87
N MET A 2 -49.11 67.65 -65.76
CA MET A 2 -49.48 66.28 -65.38
C MET A 2 -48.52 65.75 -64.33
N ARG A 3 -49.06 65.49 -63.13
CA ARG A 3 -48.38 64.96 -61.94
C ARG A 3 -47.79 63.58 -62.22
N ARG A 4 -46.54 63.33 -61.80
CA ARG A 4 -45.94 61.99 -61.81
C ARG A 4 -45.36 61.64 -60.42
N PHE A 5 -46.10 60.75 -59.78
CA PHE A 5 -45.76 59.67 -58.85
C PHE A 5 -44.30 59.52 -58.37
N VAL A 6 -44.15 59.47 -57.04
CA VAL A 6 -42.98 58.97 -56.30
C VAL A 6 -43.15 57.46 -56.07
N PRO A 7 -42.13 56.61 -56.28
CA PRO A 7 -42.12 55.27 -55.69
C PRO A 7 -41.30 55.27 -54.39
N PHE A 8 -41.94 54.72 -53.38
CA PHE A 8 -41.48 54.45 -52.02
C PHE A 8 -40.52 53.24 -52.07
N PHE A 9 -39.24 53.41 -51.73
CA PHE A 9 -38.32 52.28 -51.56
C PHE A 9 -38.44 51.74 -50.12
N LEU A 10 -38.98 50.53 -49.98
CA LEU A 10 -38.86 49.74 -48.75
C LEU A 10 -37.42 49.20 -48.63
N ILE A 11 -36.71 49.58 -47.57
CA ILE A 11 -35.47 48.92 -47.14
C ILE A 11 -35.83 47.92 -46.05
N ALA A 12 -35.80 46.63 -46.39
CA ALA A 12 -35.90 45.55 -45.41
C ALA A 12 -34.54 45.37 -44.71
N GLY A 13 -34.48 45.73 -43.43
CA GLY A 13 -33.31 45.50 -42.58
C GLY A 13 -33.18 44.03 -42.21
N LEU A 14 -32.08 43.39 -42.64
CA LEU A 14 -31.70 42.04 -42.24
C LEU A 14 -31.01 42.10 -40.87
N ALA A 15 -31.72 41.74 -39.80
CA ALA A 15 -31.14 41.60 -38.48
C ALA A 15 -30.32 40.30 -38.40
N LEU A 16 -28.99 40.43 -38.44
CA LEU A 16 -28.06 39.32 -38.26
C LEU A 16 -27.95 39.00 -36.76
N LEU A 17 -28.68 37.99 -36.29
CA LEU A 17 -28.55 37.44 -34.95
C LEU A 17 -27.22 36.68 -34.85
N ILE A 18 -26.20 37.31 -34.28
CA ILE A 18 -24.95 36.65 -33.90
C ILE A 18 -25.23 35.80 -32.66
N THR A 19 -25.47 34.50 -32.85
CA THR A 19 -25.55 33.54 -31.75
C THR A 19 -24.13 33.25 -31.28
N ALA A 20 -23.66 33.94 -30.24
CA ALA A 20 -22.44 33.58 -29.55
C ALA A 20 -22.68 32.25 -28.81
N CYS A 21 -22.09 31.15 -29.30
CA CYS A 21 -21.97 29.92 -28.53
C CYS A 21 -21.05 30.21 -27.35
N VAL A 22 -21.62 30.39 -26.16
CA VAL A 22 -20.88 30.28 -24.91
C VAL A 22 -20.56 28.80 -24.74
N GLN A 23 -19.35 28.39 -25.14
CA GLN A 23 -18.82 27.09 -24.74
C GLN A 23 -18.61 27.15 -23.22
N ALA A 24 -19.44 26.41 -22.48
CA ALA A 24 -19.18 26.17 -21.07
C ALA A 24 -17.77 25.53 -20.94
N PRO A 25 -16.94 25.94 -19.97
CA PRO A 25 -15.66 25.28 -19.74
C PRO A 25 -15.92 23.81 -19.50
N ALA A 26 -15.20 22.94 -20.23
CA ALA A 26 -15.20 21.52 -19.94
C ALA A 26 -14.80 21.34 -18.47
N ALA A 27 -15.59 20.57 -17.72
CA ALA A 27 -15.22 20.23 -16.34
C ALA A 27 -13.83 19.61 -16.37
N GLU A 28 -12.87 20.22 -15.67
CA GLU A 28 -11.51 19.73 -15.61
C GLU A 28 -11.53 18.34 -14.97
N GLN A 29 -11.20 17.32 -15.76
CA GLN A 29 -11.24 15.94 -15.29
C GLN A 29 -10.13 15.74 -14.26
N LYS A 30 -10.53 15.36 -13.04
CA LYS A 30 -9.56 15.14 -11.96
C LYS A 30 -8.58 14.01 -12.32
N PRO A 31 -7.29 14.16 -11.97
CA PRO A 31 -6.31 13.12 -12.22
C PRO A 31 -6.62 11.85 -11.40
N THR A 32 -6.27 10.68 -11.94
CA THR A 32 -6.37 9.41 -11.22
C THR A 32 -5.29 9.30 -10.16
N ILE A 33 -5.69 9.07 -8.91
CA ILE A 33 -4.77 8.77 -7.81
C ILE A 33 -4.50 7.26 -7.82
N LYS A 34 -3.23 6.89 -7.67
CA LYS A 34 -2.77 5.51 -7.68
C LYS A 34 -2.24 5.17 -6.29
N LEU A 35 -2.95 4.31 -5.58
CA LEU A 35 -2.59 3.89 -4.23
C LEU A 35 -1.88 2.55 -4.28
N VAL A 36 -0.75 2.44 -3.58
CA VAL A 36 -0.03 1.19 -3.44
C VAL A 36 -0.70 0.33 -2.38
N GLN A 37 -1.05 -0.90 -2.77
CA GLN A 37 -1.46 -1.96 -1.85
C GLN A 37 -0.32 -2.98 -1.74
N ASN A 38 0.21 -3.15 -0.54
CA ASN A 38 1.14 -4.23 -0.27
C ASN A 38 0.38 -5.56 -0.08
N PRO A 39 1.02 -6.73 -0.27
CA PRO A 39 0.35 -8.03 -0.28
C PRO A 39 -0.01 -8.55 1.13
N TRP A 40 -0.58 -7.69 1.99
CA TRP A 40 -1.16 -8.04 3.29
C TRP A 40 -2.48 -7.28 3.53
N SER A 41 -3.32 -7.87 4.37
CA SER A 41 -4.71 -7.48 4.59
C SER A 41 -4.85 -6.07 5.18
N ALA A 42 -3.92 -5.64 6.06
CA ALA A 42 -3.97 -4.29 6.63
C ALA A 42 -3.74 -3.19 5.57
N SER A 43 -2.85 -3.44 4.60
CA SER A 43 -2.61 -2.50 3.50
C SER A 43 -3.84 -2.39 2.60
N GLU A 44 -4.45 -3.53 2.28
CA GLU A 44 -5.72 -3.59 1.54
C GLU A 44 -6.82 -2.76 2.24
N LEU A 45 -6.97 -2.91 3.57
CA LEU A 45 -7.94 -2.12 4.34
C LEU A 45 -7.65 -0.61 4.23
N ASN A 46 -6.39 -0.21 4.42
CA ASN A 46 -5.97 1.19 4.37
C ASN A 46 -6.29 1.84 3.01
N VAL A 47 -5.94 1.19 1.90
CA VAL A 47 -6.17 1.74 0.55
C VAL A 47 -7.66 1.78 0.19
N ASN A 48 -8.46 0.82 0.63
CA ASN A 48 -9.89 0.81 0.33
C ASN A 48 -10.63 1.91 1.11
N VAL A 49 -10.27 2.16 2.37
CA VAL A 49 -10.81 3.29 3.13
C VAL A 49 -10.44 4.62 2.48
N ALA A 50 -9.17 4.80 2.08
CA ALA A 50 -8.73 6.01 1.39
C ALA A 50 -9.42 6.18 0.03
N LYS A 51 -9.58 5.10 -0.74
CA LYS A 51 -10.30 5.09 -2.02
C LYS A 51 -11.73 5.61 -1.85
N ILE A 52 -12.48 5.11 -0.87
CA ILE A 52 -13.86 5.58 -0.59
C ILE A 52 -13.87 7.08 -0.30
N ILE A 53 -12.93 7.59 0.51
CA ILE A 53 -12.85 9.02 0.84
C ILE A 53 -12.52 9.85 -0.41
N LEU A 54 -11.51 9.43 -1.18
CA LEU A 54 -11.04 10.14 -2.37
C LEU A 54 -12.10 10.17 -3.47
N GLU A 55 -12.81 9.06 -3.69
CA GLU A 55 -13.87 8.96 -4.70
C GLU A 55 -15.15 9.66 -4.24
N GLU A 56 -15.67 9.34 -3.05
CA GLU A 56 -17.00 9.81 -2.63
C GLU A 56 -17.01 11.23 -2.06
N LYS A 57 -15.93 11.65 -1.38
CA LYS A 57 -15.88 12.97 -0.72
C LYS A 57 -15.09 13.99 -1.52
N MET A 58 -14.11 13.53 -2.30
CA MET A 58 -13.20 14.41 -3.02
C MET A 58 -13.36 14.30 -4.54
N GLY A 59 -14.05 13.29 -5.08
CA GLY A 59 -14.33 13.13 -6.51
C GLY A 59 -13.12 12.76 -7.37
N TYR A 60 -12.01 12.29 -6.79
CA TYR A 60 -10.86 11.79 -7.55
C TYR A 60 -11.09 10.33 -7.96
N PRO A 61 -10.84 9.94 -9.22
CA PRO A 61 -10.75 8.53 -9.57
C PRO A 61 -9.56 7.88 -8.86
N VAL A 62 -9.72 6.64 -8.38
CA VAL A 62 -8.65 5.92 -7.69
C VAL A 62 -8.39 4.54 -8.32
N GLU A 63 -7.14 4.30 -8.64
CA GLU A 63 -6.58 3.01 -9.04
C GLU A 63 -5.77 2.43 -7.87
N ILE A 64 -5.92 1.14 -7.62
CA ILE A 64 -5.11 0.42 -6.64
C ILE A 64 -4.08 -0.40 -7.40
N VAL A 65 -2.82 -0.27 -7.03
CA VAL A 65 -1.69 -0.98 -7.65
C VAL A 65 -1.04 -1.86 -6.60
N THR A 66 -1.06 -3.17 -6.81
CA THR A 66 -0.42 -4.12 -5.90
C THR A 66 1.08 -4.16 -6.14
N LEU A 67 1.88 -3.84 -5.12
CA LEU A 67 3.36 -3.86 -5.18
C LEU A 67 3.95 -4.41 -3.88
N ASP A 68 5.07 -5.11 -4.00
CA ASP A 68 5.91 -5.43 -2.85
C ASP A 68 6.45 -4.14 -2.20
N GLU A 69 6.65 -4.17 -0.89
CA GLU A 69 7.06 -2.98 -0.12
C GLU A 69 8.41 -2.40 -0.54
N SER A 70 9.29 -3.23 -1.10
CA SER A 70 10.55 -2.75 -1.68
C SER A 70 10.33 -2.01 -3.02
N ALA A 71 9.40 -2.49 -3.85
CA ALA A 71 9.14 -1.92 -5.18
C ALA A 71 8.37 -0.60 -5.12
N GLN A 72 7.59 -0.37 -4.05
CA GLN A 72 6.76 0.82 -3.91
C GLN A 72 7.57 2.13 -3.95
N TRP A 73 8.79 2.13 -3.40
CA TRP A 73 9.62 3.33 -3.28
C TRP A 73 10.00 3.89 -4.64
N ALA A 74 10.44 3.02 -5.55
CA ALA A 74 10.77 3.40 -6.92
C ALA A 74 9.52 3.89 -7.67
N ALA A 75 8.39 3.20 -7.52
CA ALA A 75 7.14 3.56 -8.17
C ALA A 75 6.59 4.91 -7.70
N ILE A 76 6.70 5.23 -6.40
CA ILE A 76 6.28 6.54 -5.88
C ILE A 76 7.30 7.61 -6.28
N GLY A 77 8.60 7.33 -6.19
CA GLY A 77 9.65 8.28 -6.55
C GLY A 77 9.66 8.67 -8.04
N SER A 78 9.20 7.78 -8.94
CA SER A 78 9.04 8.09 -10.37
C SER A 78 7.69 8.76 -10.71
N GLY A 79 6.72 8.72 -9.79
CA GLY A 79 5.34 9.14 -10.03
C GLY A 79 4.45 8.10 -10.73
N ASP A 80 4.92 6.86 -10.89
CA ASP A 80 4.11 5.75 -11.41
C ASP A 80 3.01 5.31 -10.43
N ALA A 81 3.24 5.52 -9.13
CA ALA A 81 2.27 5.46 -8.05
C ALA A 81 2.30 6.76 -7.23
N HIS A 82 1.23 7.06 -6.49
CA HIS A 82 1.07 8.36 -5.83
C HIS A 82 1.20 8.31 -4.30
N ALA A 83 0.79 7.22 -3.65
CA ALA A 83 0.93 7.08 -2.20
C ALA A 83 0.97 5.60 -1.79
N SER A 84 1.79 5.29 -0.78
CA SER A 84 1.63 4.12 0.08
C SER A 84 1.05 4.59 1.42
N LEU A 85 0.07 3.84 1.92
CA LEU A 85 -0.60 4.15 3.19
C LEU A 85 -0.09 3.30 4.34
N GLU A 86 0.88 2.41 4.08
CA GLU A 86 1.47 1.57 5.10
C GLU A 86 2.95 1.36 4.80
N VAL A 87 3.79 1.96 5.65
CA VAL A 87 5.24 1.82 5.59
C VAL A 87 5.70 1.34 6.95
N TRP A 88 6.38 0.20 6.98
CA TRP A 88 7.02 -0.33 8.18
C TRP A 88 8.47 0.15 8.23
N PRO A 89 8.79 1.23 8.98
CA PRO A 89 10.06 1.93 8.83
C PRO A 89 11.28 1.11 9.23
N SER A 90 11.11 0.07 10.06
CA SER A 90 12.19 -0.81 10.53
C SER A 90 12.95 -1.50 9.39
N GLY A 91 12.31 -1.71 8.24
CA GLY A 91 12.92 -2.35 7.07
C GLY A 91 13.36 -1.39 5.96
N HIS A 92 13.14 -0.08 6.12
CA HIS A 92 13.19 0.88 5.02
C HIS A 92 14.04 2.13 5.31
N ALA A 93 14.98 2.07 6.26
CA ALA A 93 15.83 3.21 6.59
C ALA A 93 16.58 3.77 5.36
N ASP A 94 17.15 2.90 4.53
CA ASP A 94 17.88 3.30 3.32
C ASP A 94 16.94 3.92 2.28
N ASN A 95 15.73 3.39 2.13
CA ASN A 95 14.74 3.96 1.21
C ASN A 95 14.25 5.34 1.68
N ILE A 96 14.02 5.52 2.99
CA ILE A 96 13.65 6.81 3.58
C ILE A 96 14.76 7.83 3.31
N ALA A 97 16.01 7.49 3.63
CA ALA A 97 17.16 8.36 3.40
C ALA A 97 17.25 8.74 1.91
N GLN A 98 17.18 7.76 1.02
CA GLN A 98 17.28 7.99 -0.42
C GLN A 98 16.13 8.85 -0.97
N TYR A 99 14.88 8.42 -0.81
CA TYR A 99 13.74 9.00 -1.54
C TYR A 99 13.15 10.25 -0.87
N ILE A 100 13.20 10.32 0.46
CA ILE A 100 12.63 11.42 1.24
C ILE A 100 13.71 12.46 1.55
N ASP A 101 14.81 12.06 2.19
CA ASP A 101 15.78 13.02 2.74
C ASP A 101 16.72 13.60 1.66
N GLU A 102 17.28 12.72 0.82
CA GLU A 102 18.28 13.08 -0.19
C GLU A 102 17.63 13.56 -1.50
N GLN A 103 16.80 12.72 -2.13
CA GLN A 103 16.20 13.01 -3.43
C GLN A 103 15.00 13.95 -3.34
N LYS A 104 14.26 13.93 -2.22
CA LYS A 104 13.06 14.74 -1.98
C LYS A 104 12.00 14.58 -3.06
N VAL A 105 11.86 13.35 -3.55
CA VAL A 105 10.84 12.98 -4.55
C VAL A 105 9.63 12.30 -3.91
N VAL A 106 9.75 11.89 -2.64
CA VAL A 106 8.67 11.34 -1.83
C VAL A 106 8.53 12.18 -0.56
N GLU A 107 7.30 12.50 -0.20
CA GLU A 107 6.97 13.22 1.04
C GLU A 107 6.52 12.23 2.12
N ASN A 108 6.91 12.50 3.37
CA ASN A 108 6.38 11.76 4.52
C ASN A 108 5.00 12.31 4.91
N GLY A 109 3.94 11.57 4.58
CA GLY A 109 2.55 11.93 4.87
C GLY A 109 2.15 11.88 6.36
N GLY A 110 3.03 11.39 7.23
CA GLY A 110 2.78 11.25 8.66
C GLY A 110 2.03 9.95 9.05
N PRO A 111 1.81 9.74 10.36
CA PRO A 111 1.20 8.51 10.86
C PRO A 111 -0.32 8.49 10.62
N LEU A 112 -0.84 7.30 10.29
CA LEU A 112 -2.30 7.08 10.20
C LEU A 112 -2.96 6.79 11.57
N GLY A 113 -2.16 6.58 12.62
CA GLY A 113 -2.64 6.31 13.98
C GLY A 113 -2.43 4.89 14.51
N PRO A 114 -2.50 3.80 13.70
CA PRO A 114 -2.18 2.46 14.18
C PRO A 114 -0.74 2.34 14.68
N ILE A 115 -0.55 1.61 15.78
CA ILE A 115 0.77 1.29 16.32
C ILE A 115 1.08 -0.17 15.98
N GLY A 116 1.95 -0.35 15.00
CA GLY A 116 2.44 -1.66 14.61
C GLY A 116 3.40 -2.27 15.63
N LYS A 117 3.30 -3.58 15.84
CA LYS A 117 4.27 -4.37 16.60
C LYS A 117 4.73 -5.52 15.73
N ILE A 118 6.03 -5.58 15.47
CA ILE A 118 6.68 -6.68 14.77
C ILE A 118 7.40 -7.52 15.83
N GLY A 119 7.21 -8.83 15.77
CA GLY A 119 7.84 -9.77 16.67
C GLY A 119 7.51 -11.20 16.29
N TRP A 120 8.13 -12.13 17.00
CA TRP A 120 7.80 -13.54 16.89
C TRP A 120 6.61 -13.86 17.79
N TYR A 121 5.69 -14.65 17.28
CA TYR A 121 4.48 -15.04 17.99
C TYR A 121 4.41 -16.55 18.07
N ILE A 122 3.98 -17.05 19.22
CA ILE A 122 3.62 -18.45 19.43
C ILE A 122 2.21 -18.52 20.03
N PRO A 123 1.48 -19.63 19.83
CA PRO A 123 0.18 -19.82 20.46
C PRO A 123 0.26 -19.74 21.98
N THR A 124 -0.75 -19.14 22.62
CA THR A 124 -0.79 -18.96 24.08
C THR A 124 -0.60 -20.27 24.84
N TYR A 125 -1.20 -21.37 24.36
CA TYR A 125 -1.10 -22.68 25.02
C TYR A 125 0.34 -23.18 25.11
N MET A 126 1.21 -22.83 24.15
CA MET A 126 2.63 -23.20 24.20
C MET A 126 3.33 -22.54 25.39
N VAL A 127 3.01 -21.29 25.70
CA VAL A 127 3.59 -20.59 26.85
C VAL A 127 2.98 -21.07 28.18
N GLU A 128 1.71 -21.46 28.18
CA GLU A 128 1.06 -22.02 29.36
C GLU A 128 1.64 -23.39 29.75
N GLU A 129 1.97 -24.22 28.77
CA GLU A 129 2.57 -25.54 28.97
C GLU A 129 4.11 -25.49 29.12
N HIS A 130 4.76 -24.56 28.41
CA HIS A 130 6.21 -24.35 28.38
C HIS A 130 6.56 -22.87 28.65
N PRO A 131 6.52 -22.40 29.92
CA PRO A 131 6.71 -20.99 30.26
C PRO A 131 8.04 -20.38 29.80
N GLU A 132 9.08 -21.21 29.64
CA GLU A 132 10.38 -20.81 29.12
C GLU A 132 10.33 -20.27 27.68
N LEU A 133 9.33 -20.68 26.89
CA LEU A 133 9.10 -20.20 25.52
C LEU A 133 8.63 -18.74 25.46
N ALA A 134 8.34 -18.10 26.59
CA ALA A 134 8.04 -16.67 26.64
C ALA A 134 9.23 -15.77 26.25
N THR A 135 10.44 -16.34 26.15
CA THR A 135 11.69 -15.63 25.84
C THR A 135 12.49 -16.40 24.79
N TYR A 136 13.32 -15.70 24.00
CA TYR A 136 14.14 -16.36 22.98
C TYR A 136 15.15 -17.34 23.59
N GLU A 137 15.56 -17.14 24.85
CA GLU A 137 16.45 -18.05 25.56
C GLU A 137 15.85 -19.45 25.71
N GLY A 138 14.53 -19.58 25.87
CA GLY A 138 13.85 -20.87 25.89
C GLY A 138 14.03 -21.66 24.60
N PHE A 139 14.13 -20.96 23.46
CA PHE A 139 14.37 -21.57 22.15
C PHE A 139 15.82 -22.02 21.95
N LYS A 140 16.75 -21.77 22.88
CA LYS A 140 18.11 -22.32 22.79
C LYS A 140 18.18 -23.81 23.10
N ASP A 141 17.18 -24.35 23.80
CA ASP A 141 17.08 -25.78 24.08
C ASP A 141 16.51 -26.51 22.85
N PRO A 142 17.23 -27.46 22.23
CA PRO A 142 16.71 -28.25 21.13
C PRO A 142 15.42 -29.00 21.46
N ALA A 143 15.21 -29.40 22.72
CA ALA A 143 13.97 -30.05 23.14
C ALA A 143 12.75 -29.13 22.99
N ASN A 144 12.95 -27.83 23.20
CA ASN A 144 11.90 -26.82 23.05
C ASN A 144 11.63 -26.49 21.59
N THR A 145 12.67 -26.37 20.76
CA THR A 145 12.46 -26.16 19.31
C THR A 145 11.89 -27.38 18.62
N ALA A 146 12.17 -28.59 19.11
CA ALA A 146 11.60 -29.82 18.57
C ALA A 146 10.06 -29.87 18.66
N LEU A 147 9.45 -29.08 19.55
CA LEU A 147 7.98 -28.91 19.60
C LEU A 147 7.41 -28.28 18.32
N PHE A 148 8.25 -27.58 17.56
CA PHE A 148 7.89 -26.91 16.31
C PHE A 148 8.46 -27.65 15.07
N ALA A 149 9.11 -28.80 15.25
CA ALA A 149 9.76 -29.50 14.15
C ALA A 149 8.72 -30.10 13.17
N THR A 150 9.08 -30.11 11.89
CA THR A 150 8.28 -30.69 10.81
C THR A 150 9.13 -31.61 9.95
N ALA A 151 8.49 -32.37 9.06
CA ALA A 151 9.21 -33.22 8.11
C ALA A 151 10.17 -32.42 7.19
N GLU A 152 9.89 -31.14 6.97
CA GLU A 152 10.74 -30.23 6.18
C GLU A 152 12.00 -29.80 6.94
N THR A 153 11.88 -29.61 8.26
CA THR A 153 12.92 -29.02 9.11
C THR A 153 13.73 -30.06 9.90
N GLY A 154 13.29 -31.33 9.90
CA GLY A 154 14.01 -32.44 10.51
C GLY A 154 14.09 -32.27 12.03
N ASP A 155 15.31 -32.13 12.56
CA ASP A 155 15.57 -32.00 14.00
C ASP A 155 15.46 -30.55 14.50
N LYS A 156 15.29 -29.57 13.60
CA LYS A 156 15.13 -28.16 13.97
C LYS A 156 13.65 -27.79 14.07
N GLY A 157 13.35 -26.78 14.89
CA GLY A 157 12.01 -26.21 14.92
C GLY A 157 11.72 -25.37 13.68
N GLN A 158 10.49 -25.43 13.18
CA GLN A 158 10.05 -24.58 12.08
C GLN A 158 9.72 -23.18 12.58
N PHE A 159 10.35 -22.18 11.99
CA PHE A 159 9.93 -20.78 12.08
C PHE A 159 9.16 -20.43 10.80
N LEU A 160 7.87 -20.10 10.94
CA LEU A 160 7.03 -19.69 9.81
C LEU A 160 7.28 -18.21 9.48
N ALA A 161 8.03 -17.97 8.42
CA ALA A 161 8.20 -16.63 7.84
C ALA A 161 7.08 -16.30 6.85
N ALA A 162 6.88 -15.00 6.66
CA ALA A 162 5.87 -14.48 5.75
C ALA A 162 6.26 -14.61 4.27
N ALA A 163 5.54 -13.89 3.41
CA ALA A 163 5.83 -13.88 1.99
C ALA A 163 7.28 -13.42 1.74
N PRO A 164 8.00 -13.99 0.76
CA PRO A 164 9.38 -13.61 0.45
C PRO A 164 9.59 -12.12 0.13
N GLY A 165 8.53 -11.40 -0.23
CA GLY A 165 8.55 -9.96 -0.49
C GLY A 165 8.59 -9.09 0.77
N TYR A 166 8.47 -9.67 1.97
CA TYR A 166 8.49 -8.93 3.23
C TYR A 166 9.94 -8.74 3.69
N VAL A 167 10.27 -7.53 4.15
CA VAL A 167 11.53 -7.21 4.78
C VAL A 167 11.54 -7.86 6.17
N GLN A 168 12.41 -8.83 6.33
CA GLN A 168 12.53 -9.62 7.54
C GLN A 168 14.00 -9.94 7.84
N TYR A 169 14.31 -10.12 9.12
CA TYR A 169 15.66 -10.42 9.60
C TYR A 169 15.72 -11.76 10.35
N ASP A 170 14.69 -12.60 10.23
CA ASP A 170 14.51 -13.79 11.08
C ASP A 170 15.65 -14.79 10.94
N ALA A 171 16.11 -15.04 9.71
CA ALA A 171 17.24 -15.95 9.46
C ALA A 171 18.54 -15.44 10.11
N ASP A 172 18.79 -14.13 10.05
CA ASP A 172 19.96 -13.52 10.70
C ASP A 172 19.83 -13.52 12.22
N ILE A 173 18.63 -13.26 12.76
CA ILE A 173 18.36 -13.33 14.19
C ILE A 173 18.57 -14.76 14.70
N ILE A 174 17.98 -15.76 14.06
CA ILE A 174 18.13 -17.19 14.39
C ILE A 174 19.61 -17.59 14.38
N LYS A 175 20.33 -17.21 13.32
CA LYS A 175 21.76 -17.51 13.18
C LYS A 175 22.60 -16.85 14.27
N ASN A 176 22.39 -15.56 14.53
CA ASN A 176 23.19 -14.79 15.48
C ASN A 176 22.92 -15.18 16.94
N LEU A 177 21.70 -15.67 17.23
CA LEU A 177 21.31 -16.16 18.55
C LEU A 177 21.58 -17.67 18.73
N GLU A 178 22.09 -18.33 17.68
CA GLU A 178 22.39 -19.77 17.64
C GLU A 178 21.18 -20.65 17.97
N LEU A 179 19.99 -20.26 17.48
CA LEU A 179 18.76 -20.98 17.75
C LEU A 179 18.64 -22.21 16.83
N PRO A 180 18.26 -23.40 17.34
CA PRO A 180 17.94 -24.59 16.54
C PRO A 180 16.58 -24.47 15.81
N LEU A 181 16.41 -23.37 15.08
CA LEU A 181 15.25 -23.05 14.26
C LEU A 181 15.65 -22.98 12.78
N GLU A 182 14.69 -23.23 11.91
CA GLU A 182 14.81 -23.09 10.46
C GLU A 182 13.65 -22.28 9.91
N VAL A 183 13.99 -21.24 9.12
CA VAL A 183 13.00 -20.36 8.50
C VAL A 183 12.38 -21.07 7.31
N VAL A 184 11.06 -21.21 7.34
CA VAL A 184 10.24 -21.71 6.23
C VAL A 184 9.27 -20.61 5.82
N SER A 185 9.40 -20.14 4.59
CA SER A 185 8.49 -19.16 4.01
C SER A 185 7.19 -19.84 3.57
N THR A 186 6.05 -19.36 4.06
CA THR A 186 4.73 -19.87 3.66
C THR A 186 4.23 -19.29 2.33
N GLY A 187 4.87 -18.24 1.82
CA GLY A 187 4.57 -17.62 0.53
C GLY A 187 3.52 -16.50 0.56
N SER A 188 2.62 -16.46 1.55
CA SER A 188 1.62 -15.40 1.73
C SER A 188 1.19 -15.23 3.19
N GLU A 189 0.62 -14.08 3.54
CA GLU A 189 -0.01 -13.86 4.87
C GLU A 189 -1.09 -14.92 5.17
N GLU A 190 -1.93 -15.21 4.19
CA GLU A 190 -2.99 -16.24 4.31
C GLU A 190 -2.41 -17.62 4.61
N ALA A 191 -1.29 -17.98 3.98
CA ALA A 191 -0.63 -19.26 4.20
C ALA A 191 -0.03 -19.37 5.61
N ILE A 192 0.49 -18.27 6.19
CA ILE A 192 0.89 -18.26 7.61
C ILE A 192 -0.32 -18.49 8.50
N LEU A 193 -1.40 -17.72 8.29
CA LEU A 193 -2.59 -17.79 9.12
C LEU A 193 -3.21 -19.19 9.08
N SER A 194 -3.23 -19.84 7.91
CA SER A 194 -3.71 -21.21 7.77
C SER A 194 -2.80 -22.24 8.46
N ALA A 195 -1.50 -21.98 8.57
CA ALA A 195 -0.56 -22.91 9.21
C ALA A 195 -0.64 -22.89 10.75
N VAL A 196 -1.24 -21.84 11.33
CA VAL A 196 -1.34 -21.65 12.79
C VAL A 196 -2.78 -21.72 13.33
N ALA A 197 -3.77 -21.91 12.45
CA ALA A 197 -5.19 -22.04 12.78
C ALA A 197 -5.56 -23.46 13.23
#